data_AF-V6KWU5-F1
#
_entry.id   AF-V6KWU5-F1
#
_cell.length_a   1.000
_cell.length_b   1.000
_cell.length_c   1.000
_cell.angle_alpha   90.00
_cell.angle_beta   90.00
_cell.angle_gamma   90.00
#
_symmetry.space_group_name_H-M   'P 1'
#
loop_
_entity.id
_entity.type
_entity.pdbx_description
1 polymer ?
#
loop_
_entity_poly.entity_id
_entity_poly.type
_entity_poly.pdbx_seq_one_letter_code
_entity_poly.pdbx_strand_id
1 'polypeptide(L)'
;MTFSIVARSGPALGIAVASKFLSVGAVVPAAEAGAGALATQASANLRYRPQGLALLRTGVDPADVVAGLVATDRDHAHRQVGVVGRHGEGATYTGDECLDWAGGTVGDGYAIQGNILTGPEVVEAMDSAWLASADFDLDRRLLAALAAG
;
A
#
# COMPACT_ATOMS: atom_id res chain seq x y z
N MET A 1 -8.58 11.75 -5.23
CA MET A 1 -8.95 10.34 -5.21
C MET A 1 -7.75 9.54 -5.64
N THR A 2 -7.30 8.65 -4.76
CA THR A 2 -6.16 7.75 -4.93
C THR A 2 -6.44 6.46 -4.17
N PHE A 3 -6.21 5.31 -4.79
CA PHE A 3 -6.24 4.01 -4.13
C PHE A 3 -5.13 3.11 -4.68
N SER A 4 -4.63 2.23 -3.84
CA SER A 4 -3.52 1.34 -4.19
C SER A 4 -3.60 0.02 -3.45
N ILE A 5 -2.94 -0.97 -4.04
CA ILE A 5 -2.65 -2.26 -3.43
C ILE A 5 -1.15 -2.51 -3.49
N VAL A 6 -0.59 -2.96 -2.36
CA VAL A 6 0.74 -3.55 -2.26
C VAL A 6 0.50 -5.02 -1.95
N ALA A 7 1.11 -5.93 -2.71
CA ALA A 7 0.84 -7.35 -2.52
C ALA A 7 2.00 -8.27 -2.91
N ARG A 8 1.91 -9.50 -2.41
CA ARG A 8 2.79 -10.62 -2.66
C ARG A 8 2.00 -11.79 -3.25
N SER A 9 2.59 -12.48 -4.23
CA SER A 9 2.12 -13.79 -4.70
C SER A 9 3.32 -14.72 -4.88
N GLY A 10 3.44 -15.73 -4.01
CA GLY A 10 4.63 -16.57 -3.95
C GLY A 10 5.89 -15.74 -3.64
N PRO A 11 6.97 -15.79 -4.44
CA PRO A 11 8.15 -14.95 -4.25
C PRO A 11 8.01 -13.55 -4.85
N ALA A 12 6.97 -13.29 -5.65
CA ALA A 12 6.80 -12.03 -6.36
C ALA A 12 6.13 -10.98 -5.49
N LEU A 13 6.57 -9.73 -5.64
CA LEU A 13 6.03 -8.54 -4.99
C LEU A 13 5.55 -7.58 -6.09
N GLY A 14 4.45 -6.89 -5.84
CA GLY A 14 3.91 -5.94 -6.80
C GLY A 14 3.05 -4.87 -6.14
N ILE A 15 2.92 -3.76 -6.84
CA ILE A 15 2.19 -2.59 -6.39
C ILE A 15 1.39 -2.08 -7.57
N ALA A 16 0.14 -1.71 -7.33
CA ALA A 16 -0.69 -1.07 -8.32
C ALA A 16 -1.43 0.11 -7.69
N VAL A 17 -1.52 1.22 -8.42
CA VAL A 17 -2.11 2.47 -7.92
C VAL A 17 -2.86 3.18 -9.05
N ALA A 18 -4.02 3.73 -8.73
CA ALA A 18 -4.77 4.64 -9.59
C ALA A 18 -5.01 5.97 -8.85
N SER A 19 -4.93 7.08 -9.58
CA SER A 19 -5.15 8.41 -9.02
C SER A 19 -5.50 9.44 -10.08
N LYS A 20 -6.21 10.50 -9.66
CA LYS A 20 -6.33 11.75 -10.44
C LYS A 20 -5.05 12.61 -10.39
N PHE A 21 -4.09 12.25 -9.53
CA PHE A 21 -2.77 12.87 -9.49
C PHE A 21 -1.90 12.39 -10.67
N LEU A 22 -1.22 13.33 -11.33
CA LEU A 22 -0.41 13.05 -12.52
C LEU A 22 0.82 12.21 -12.16
N SER A 23 1.14 11.24 -13.01
CA SER A 23 2.35 10.40 -12.85
C SER A 23 2.47 9.72 -11.49
N VAL A 24 1.33 9.26 -10.94
CA VAL A 24 1.25 8.63 -9.60
C VAL A 24 2.25 7.47 -9.42
N GLY A 25 2.56 6.73 -10.49
CA GLY A 25 3.54 5.64 -10.49
C GLY A 25 4.99 6.07 -10.21
N ALA A 26 5.34 7.35 -10.37
CA ALA A 26 6.66 7.86 -10.00
C ALA A 26 6.78 8.21 -8.51
N VAL A 27 5.64 8.37 -7.82
CA VAL A 27 5.53 8.86 -6.44
C VAL A 27 5.23 7.74 -5.47
N VAL A 28 4.18 6.96 -5.75
CA VAL A 28 3.57 6.05 -4.78
C VAL A 28 4.37 4.76 -4.57
N PRO A 29 4.70 3.98 -5.61
CA PRO A 29 5.26 2.64 -5.42
C PRO A 29 6.76 2.65 -5.09
N ALA A 30 7.17 1.71 -4.24
CA ALA A 30 8.55 1.28 -4.05
C ALA A 30 8.62 -0.20 -3.68
N ALA A 31 9.42 -0.98 -4.40
CA ALA A 31 9.62 -2.39 -4.12
C ALA A 31 11.09 -2.77 -4.27
N GLU A 32 11.54 -3.73 -3.47
CA GLU A 32 12.86 -4.33 -3.59
C GLU A 32 12.71 -5.85 -3.46
N ALA A 33 13.19 -6.58 -4.47
CA ALA A 33 13.12 -8.03 -4.52
C ALA A 33 13.81 -8.66 -3.31
N GLY A 34 13.12 -9.58 -2.63
CA GLY A 34 13.64 -10.25 -1.43
C GLY A 34 13.55 -9.43 -0.13
N ALA A 35 13.17 -8.16 -0.19
CA ALA A 35 12.96 -7.30 0.99
C ALA A 35 11.47 -7.05 1.27
N GLY A 36 10.75 -6.53 0.28
CA GLY A 36 9.34 -6.16 0.44
C GLY A 36 8.93 -5.01 -0.49
N ALA A 37 7.73 -4.49 -0.27
CA ALA A 37 7.12 -3.45 -1.08
C ALA A 37 6.30 -2.48 -0.23
N LEU A 38 6.14 -1.24 -0.70
CA LEU A 38 5.29 -0.24 -0.06
C LEU A 38 4.69 0.74 -1.07
N ALA A 39 3.58 1.37 -0.68
CA ALA A 39 2.90 2.44 -1.39
C ALA A 39 2.69 3.63 -0.45
N THR A 40 3.34 4.76 -0.70
CA THR A 40 3.12 6.01 0.05
C THR A 40 2.23 6.97 -0.74
N GLN A 41 1.15 7.47 -0.14
CA GLN A 41 0.14 8.29 -0.80
C GLN A 41 -0.47 9.34 0.15
N ALA A 42 -1.60 9.94 -0.26
CA ALA A 42 -2.17 11.17 0.33
C ALA A 42 -1.20 12.35 0.16
N SER A 43 -0.86 13.08 1.23
CA SER A 43 0.24 14.05 1.21
C SER A 43 1.58 13.29 1.19
N ALA A 44 1.88 12.61 0.09
CA ALA A 44 2.92 11.58 0.04
C ALA A 44 4.30 12.07 0.49
N ASN A 45 4.96 11.29 1.34
CA ASN A 45 6.33 11.54 1.77
C ASN A 45 7.29 10.62 1.00
N LEU A 46 7.96 11.15 -0.02
CA LEU A 46 8.86 10.37 -0.87
C LEU A 46 10.02 9.70 -0.13
N ARG A 47 10.35 10.16 1.09
CA ARG A 47 11.39 9.56 1.94
C ARG A 47 10.98 8.20 2.50
N TYR A 48 9.68 7.94 2.65
CA TYR A 48 9.16 6.65 3.12
C TYR A 48 9.60 5.50 2.22
N ARG A 49 9.82 5.75 0.92
CA ARG A 49 10.28 4.73 -0.04
C ARG A 49 11.65 4.16 0.32
N PRO A 50 12.76 4.93 0.25
CA PRO A 50 14.08 4.39 0.59
C PRO A 50 14.20 4.01 2.07
N GLN A 51 13.51 4.70 2.99
CA GLN A 51 13.56 4.40 4.41
C GLN A 51 12.84 3.08 4.75
N GLY A 52 11.63 2.89 4.25
CA GLY A 52 10.85 1.67 4.46
C GLY A 52 11.52 0.46 3.84
N LEU A 53 12.02 0.57 2.61
CA LEU A 53 12.80 -0.51 1.98
C LEU A 53 14.08 -0.84 2.76
N ALA A 54 14.76 0.17 3.33
CA ALA A 54 15.93 -0.07 4.16
C ALA A 54 15.62 -0.88 5.42
N LEU A 55 14.49 -0.61 6.08
CA LEU A 55 14.04 -1.38 7.24
C LEU A 55 13.62 -2.80 6.84
N LEU A 56 12.84 -2.95 5.78
CA LEU A 56 12.41 -4.25 5.25
C LEU A 56 13.60 -5.15 4.87
N ARG A 57 14.67 -4.59 4.28
CA ARG A 57 15.91 -5.32 4.00
C ARG A 57 16.52 -5.97 5.25
N THR A 58 16.39 -5.31 6.40
CA THR A 58 16.92 -5.83 7.67
C THR A 58 15.98 -6.83 8.35
N GLY A 59 14.82 -7.11 7.76
CA GLY A 59 13.83 -8.05 8.30
C GLY A 59 12.92 -7.44 9.36
N VAL A 60 12.83 -6.11 9.45
CA VAL A 60 11.86 -5.44 10.32
C VAL A 60 10.45 -5.73 9.83
N ASP A 61 9.55 -6.05 10.76
CA ASP A 61 8.15 -6.33 10.45
C ASP A 61 7.46 -5.09 9.83
N PRO A 62 6.60 -5.26 8.80
CA PRO A 62 5.87 -4.16 8.19
C PRO A 62 5.14 -3.22 9.16
N ALA A 63 4.58 -3.73 10.26
CA ALA A 63 3.93 -2.89 11.27
C ALA A 63 4.96 -1.96 11.96
N ASP A 64 6.12 -2.49 12.31
CA ASP A 64 7.23 -1.73 12.90
C ASP A 64 7.87 -0.77 11.89
N VAL A 65 7.91 -1.14 10.59
CA VAL A 65 8.30 -0.24 9.51
C VAL A 65 7.38 0.97 9.47
N VAL A 66 6.07 0.75 9.46
CA VAL A 66 5.06 1.82 9.46
C VAL A 66 5.21 2.69 10.70
N ALA A 67 5.30 2.08 11.89
CA ALA A 67 5.47 2.82 13.14
C ALA A 67 6.74 3.68 13.14
N GLY A 68 7.86 3.15 12.68
CA GLY A 68 9.13 3.88 12.58
C GLY A 68 9.09 5.05 11.59
N LEU A 69 8.44 4.87 10.43
CA LEU A 69 8.26 5.93 9.45
C LEU A 69 7.40 7.07 10.03
N VAL A 70 6.23 6.73 10.60
CA VAL A 70 5.26 7.67 11.17
C VAL A 70 5.84 8.44 12.36
N ALA A 71 6.57 7.76 13.26
CA ALA A 71 7.14 8.39 14.46
C ALA A 71 8.12 9.53 14.16
N THR A 72 8.69 9.58 12.95
CA THR A 72 9.67 10.58 12.54
C THR A 72 9.12 11.65 11.60
N ASP A 73 7.87 11.52 11.14
CA ASP A 73 7.22 12.46 10.22
C ASP A 73 6.28 13.39 10.99
N ARG A 74 6.63 14.68 11.06
CA ARG A 74 5.82 15.68 11.77
C ARG A 74 4.45 15.92 11.13
N ASP A 75 4.28 15.58 9.85
CA ASP A 75 2.99 15.70 9.17
C ASP A 75 2.35 14.31 8.95
N HIS A 76 2.69 13.31 9.78
CA HIS A 76 2.18 11.94 9.64
C HIS A 76 0.65 11.88 9.54
N ALA A 77 -0.06 12.80 10.21
CA ALA A 77 -1.52 12.95 10.16
C ALA A 77 -2.08 13.12 8.73
N HIS A 78 -1.29 13.62 7.78
CA HIS A 78 -1.68 13.77 6.37
C HIS A 78 -1.13 12.66 5.45
N ARG A 79 -0.46 11.65 6.01
CA ARG A 79 0.18 10.57 5.23
C ARG A 79 -0.70 9.34 5.21
N GLN A 80 -0.56 8.58 4.12
CA GLN A 80 -1.09 7.23 4.05
C GLN A 80 -0.02 6.30 3.48
N VAL A 81 0.15 5.12 4.05
CA VAL A 81 1.15 4.14 3.60
C VAL A 81 0.68 2.71 3.78
N GLY A 82 0.85 1.89 2.75
CA GLY A 82 0.72 0.43 2.82
C GLY A 82 2.08 -0.24 2.64
N VAL A 83 2.34 -1.32 3.36
CA VAL A 83 3.61 -2.05 3.36
C VAL A 83 3.34 -3.56 3.37
N VAL A 84 4.10 -4.31 2.57
CA VAL A 84 4.13 -5.78 2.61
C VAL A 84 5.57 -6.26 2.70
N GLY A 85 5.84 -7.14 3.67
CA GLY A 85 7.15 -7.76 3.88
C GLY A 85 7.40 -8.94 2.95
N ARG A 86 8.65 -9.41 2.88
CA ARG A 86 9.05 -10.58 2.09
C ARG A 86 8.34 -11.88 2.48
N HIS A 87 7.82 -11.97 3.71
CA HIS A 87 7.12 -13.16 4.20
C HIS A 87 5.58 -13.02 4.16
N GLY A 88 5.07 -11.89 3.67
CA GLY A 88 3.64 -11.68 3.41
C GLY A 88 2.91 -10.90 4.50
N GLU A 89 3.58 -10.59 5.62
CA GLU A 89 3.03 -9.68 6.62
C GLU A 89 2.71 -8.34 5.97
N GLY A 90 1.58 -7.75 6.35
CA GLY A 90 1.07 -6.51 5.79
C GLY A 90 0.78 -5.49 6.88
N ALA A 91 0.99 -4.21 6.58
CA ALA A 91 0.60 -3.12 7.45
C ALA A 91 0.09 -1.95 6.62
N THR A 92 -0.89 -1.22 7.14
CA THR A 92 -1.37 0.02 6.54
C THR A 92 -1.57 1.08 7.61
N TYR A 93 -1.33 2.33 7.25
CA TYR A 93 -1.55 3.50 8.09
C TYR A 93 -2.25 4.58 7.28
N THR A 94 -3.28 5.17 7.89
CA THR A 94 -3.98 6.34 7.38
C THR A 94 -3.97 7.39 8.48
N GLY A 95 -3.33 8.53 8.22
CA GLY A 95 -3.35 9.65 9.14
C GLY A 95 -4.77 10.24 9.26
N ASP A 96 -5.09 10.76 10.43
CA ASP A 96 -6.39 11.29 10.83
C ASP A 96 -6.78 12.60 10.11
N GLU A 97 -5.82 13.29 9.50
CA GLU A 97 -6.05 14.47 8.65
C GLU A 97 -5.97 14.14 7.14
N CYS A 98 -6.05 12.86 6.77
CA CYS A 98 -6.28 12.46 5.38
C CYS A 98 -7.71 12.83 4.96
N LEU A 99 -7.87 13.33 3.73
CA LEU A 99 -9.17 13.77 3.23
C LEU A 99 -10.12 12.59 3.02
N ASP A 100 -11.34 12.74 3.56
CA ASP A 100 -12.38 11.72 3.51
C ASP A 100 -12.89 11.38 2.09
N TRP A 101 -13.34 10.15 1.84
CA TRP A 101 -13.13 8.99 2.73
C TRP A 101 -11.69 8.49 2.61
N ALA A 102 -11.07 8.13 3.75
CA ALA A 102 -9.73 7.57 3.79
C ALA A 102 -9.63 6.38 4.74
N GLY A 103 -8.95 5.32 4.30
CA GLY A 103 -8.76 4.11 5.09
C GLY A 103 -8.01 3.02 4.33
N GLY A 104 -7.90 1.85 4.95
CA GLY A 104 -7.24 0.70 4.34
C GLY A 104 -7.54 -0.60 5.08
N THR A 105 -7.18 -1.71 4.45
CA THR A 105 -7.27 -3.07 4.99
C THR A 105 -5.99 -3.84 4.72
N VAL A 106 -5.74 -4.86 5.54
CA VAL A 106 -4.60 -5.77 5.40
C VAL A 106 -5.08 -7.20 5.48
N GLY A 107 -4.42 -8.09 4.75
CA GLY A 107 -4.66 -9.52 4.81
C GLY A 107 -3.39 -10.29 4.51
N ASP A 108 -3.53 -11.60 4.28
CA ASP A 108 -2.38 -12.46 4.01
C ASP A 108 -1.71 -12.11 2.68
N GLY A 109 -0.54 -11.48 2.75
CA GLY A 109 0.24 -11.09 1.58
C GLY A 109 -0.17 -9.77 0.93
N TYR A 110 -1.01 -8.92 1.54
CA TYR A 110 -1.39 -7.64 0.92
C TYR A 110 -1.80 -6.54 1.91
N ALA A 111 -1.71 -5.30 1.44
CA ALA A 111 -2.24 -4.09 2.05
C ALA A 111 -2.91 -3.20 0.99
N ILE A 112 -4.16 -2.83 1.22
CA ILE A 112 -4.97 -1.95 0.35
C ILE A 112 -5.31 -0.68 1.11
N GLN A 113 -5.20 0.46 0.45
CA GLN A 113 -5.52 1.76 1.05
C GLN A 113 -5.99 2.77 0.01
N GLY A 114 -6.80 3.73 0.44
CA GLY A 114 -7.23 4.84 -0.40
C GLY A 114 -7.62 6.09 0.38
N ASN A 115 -7.63 7.23 -0.30
CA ASN A 115 -8.02 8.54 0.22
C ASN A 115 -8.78 9.35 -0.83
N ILE A 116 -9.64 10.26 -0.37
CA ILE A 116 -10.60 10.99 -1.20
C ILE A 116 -11.44 9.98 -2.02
N LEU A 117 -11.89 8.91 -1.36
CA LEU A 117 -12.78 7.91 -1.95
C LEU A 117 -14.25 8.28 -1.70
N THR A 118 -15.16 7.65 -2.43
CA THR A 118 -16.61 7.79 -2.20
C THR A 118 -17.04 7.19 -0.86
N GLY A 119 -16.32 6.17 -0.40
CA GLY A 119 -16.58 5.48 0.86
C GLY A 119 -15.71 4.21 1.02
N PRO A 120 -15.93 3.44 2.10
CA PRO A 120 -15.19 2.20 2.38
C PRO A 120 -15.38 1.11 1.32
N GLU A 121 -16.51 1.14 0.60
CA GLU A 121 -16.88 0.16 -0.41
C GLU A 121 -15.84 0.00 -1.52
N VAL A 122 -15.05 1.05 -1.79
CA VAL A 122 -13.94 1.00 -2.75
C VAL A 122 -12.85 0.04 -2.27
N VAL A 123 -12.41 0.17 -1.00
CA VAL A 123 -11.38 -0.71 -0.43
C VAL A 123 -11.91 -2.14 -0.26
N GLU A 124 -13.17 -2.29 0.14
CA GLU A 124 -13.84 -3.59 0.28
C GLU A 124 -13.99 -4.32 -1.07
N ALA A 125 -14.28 -3.60 -2.15
CA ALA A 125 -14.36 -4.15 -3.49
C ALA A 125 -12.98 -4.60 -4.00
N MET A 126 -11.95 -3.78 -3.79
CA MET A 126 -10.56 -4.14 -4.12
C MET A 126 -10.11 -5.41 -3.36
N ASP A 127 -10.44 -5.49 -2.07
CA ASP A 127 -10.14 -6.64 -1.20
C ASP A 127 -10.82 -7.91 -1.71
N SER A 128 -12.13 -7.82 -1.96
CA SER A 128 -12.93 -8.92 -2.50
C SER A 128 -12.37 -9.43 -3.85
N ALA A 129 -11.97 -8.51 -4.74
CA ALA A 129 -11.39 -8.86 -6.04
C ALA A 129 -10.00 -9.51 -5.91
N TRP A 130 -9.17 -9.05 -4.97
CA TRP A 130 -7.87 -9.65 -4.70
C TRP A 130 -7.99 -11.10 -4.19
N LEU A 131 -8.94 -11.33 -3.28
CA LEU A 131 -9.22 -12.66 -2.72
C LEU A 131 -9.83 -13.60 -3.77
N ALA A 132 -10.73 -13.10 -4.62
CA ALA A 132 -11.39 -13.88 -5.67
C ALA A 132 -10.47 -14.25 -6.85
N SER A 133 -9.27 -13.65 -6.94
CA SER A 133 -8.33 -13.85 -8.04
C SER A 133 -7.10 -14.67 -7.65
N ALA A 134 -7.16 -15.46 -6.58
CA ALA A 134 -6.01 -16.23 -6.07
C ALA A 134 -5.30 -17.12 -7.11
N ASP A 135 -6.03 -17.63 -8.10
CA ASP A 135 -5.51 -18.51 -9.16
C ASP A 135 -4.85 -17.75 -10.34
N PHE A 136 -4.84 -16.41 -10.31
CA PHE A 136 -4.27 -15.59 -11.38
C PHE A 136 -2.81 -15.23 -11.10
N ASP A 137 -2.07 -14.91 -12.17
CA ASP A 137 -0.74 -14.30 -12.07
C ASP A 137 -0.81 -12.94 -11.36
N LEU A 138 0.27 -12.55 -10.66
CA LEU A 138 0.30 -11.37 -9.79
C LEU A 138 -0.14 -10.09 -10.50
N ASP A 139 0.30 -9.86 -11.74
CA ASP A 139 -0.07 -8.70 -12.55
C ASP A 139 -1.58 -8.65 -12.79
N ARG A 140 -2.21 -9.78 -13.09
CA ARG A 140 -3.67 -9.90 -13.28
C ARG A 140 -4.44 -9.70 -11.99
N ARG A 141 -3.93 -10.20 -10.86
CA ARG A 141 -4.53 -9.97 -9.53
C ARG A 141 -4.52 -8.49 -9.15
N LEU A 142 -3.37 -7.83 -9.35
CA LEU A 142 -3.21 -6.40 -9.10
C LEU A 142 -4.15 -5.55 -9.96
N LEU A 143 -4.27 -5.89 -11.25
CA LEU A 143 -5.20 -5.23 -12.16
C LEU A 143 -6.67 -5.49 -11.79
N ALA A 144 -7.00 -6.71 -11.37
CA ALA A 144 -8.35 -7.03 -10.92
C ALA A 144 -8.76 -6.21 -9.68
N ALA A 145 -7.86 -6.11 -8.69
CA ALA A 145 -8.07 -5.24 -7.53
C ALA A 145 -8.25 -3.78 -7.95
N LEU A 146 -7.35 -3.22 -8.78
CA LEU A 146 -7.49 -1.84 -9.25
C LEU A 146 -8.76 -1.58 -10.07
N ALA A 147 -9.24 -2.55 -10.85
CA ALA A 147 -10.44 -2.37 -11.65
C ALA A 147 -11.74 -2.40 -10.81
N ALA A 148 -11.68 -2.99 -9.62
CA ALA A 148 -12.81 -3.05 -8.68
C ALA A 148 -12.93 -1.80 -7.80
N GLY A 149 -11.84 -1.05 -7.61
CA GLY A 149 -11.82 0.24 -6.90
C GLY A 149 -12.12 1.42 -7.82
#